data_AF-U4L2A0-F1
#
_entry.id   AF-U4L2A0-F1
#
_cell.length_a   1.000
_cell.length_b   1.000
_cell.length_c   1.000
_cell.angle_alpha   90.00
_cell.angle_beta   90.00
_cell.angle_gamma   90.00
#
_symmetry.space_group_name_H-M   'P 1'
#
loop_
_entity.id
_entity.type
_entity.pdbx_description
1 polymer ?
#
loop_
_entity_poly.entity_id
_entity_poly.type
_entity_poly.pdbx_seq_one_letter_code
_entity_poly.pdbx_strand_id
1 'polypeptide(L)'
;MWTSLSRLRKWHENKKFTKAERYVIGPYFESGILFEQGNFDLYFENFGGPSEGFDYLIPLQQAKNYLQWVASETGHHKYLKGVEDKQLIVAVPQNAEPRLLGSIKSLEEYEAIDTQTRTNNAEHVEQKKAAKARERERKREKKALLIRSWMHSVRNVREHLGLGMDAYPHKENLNVLPDPNRVLPVFISLDCEAYEKSTNIITEVGLAVLDTARIPPLDQLPKESMADLDLESVSWDGGFPRTRAAAIAELIETRHFRISEHKYYKNGDYVADASERFNFGTSEFVSIKNMPRVLGECFRLTDENGVRRKVIVIGHDVKQDIDMVKRLIGYDIWNIKDMEVIDTTNMYKAIKDELNPRGLGTVLSEFGIAGWNLHNAGNDAAYTLAAMIHMADHGMPPPKTDKNETDEFAASLRPNVYPAPEDDDIEVLAAKVEKLPTGYVDFEDMIDGGTVKFDKQEGDVKKRNRRND
;
A
#
# COMPACT_ATOMS: atom_id res chain seq x y z
N MET A 1 -3.10 -44.54 -2.53
CA MET A 1 -3.38 -45.91 -2.05
C MET A 1 -2.38 -46.21 -0.93
N TRP A 2 -2.55 -45.54 0.22
CA TRP A 2 -1.57 -45.47 1.30
C TRP A 2 -2.28 -45.74 2.64
N THR A 3 -1.67 -46.49 3.56
CA THR A 3 -2.29 -46.94 4.83
C THR A 3 -1.42 -46.57 6.02
N SER A 4 -1.96 -46.07 7.14
CA SER A 4 -1.12 -45.63 8.28
C SER A 4 -0.63 -46.77 9.17
N LEU A 5 0.56 -46.58 9.74
CA LEU A 5 1.27 -47.51 10.62
C LEU A 5 0.64 -47.63 12.02
N SER A 6 0.00 -46.56 12.51
CA SER A 6 -0.70 -46.56 13.81
C SER A 6 -1.91 -47.50 13.81
N ARG A 7 -2.63 -47.56 12.69
CA ARG A 7 -3.74 -48.51 12.50
C ARG A 7 -3.26 -49.95 12.36
N LEU A 8 -2.13 -50.19 11.71
CA LEU A 8 -1.56 -51.53 11.63
C LEU A 8 -1.10 -52.01 13.00
N ARG A 9 -0.38 -51.19 13.78
CA ARG A 9 0.06 -51.51 15.16
C ARG A 9 -1.11 -51.88 16.08
N LYS A 10 -2.26 -51.21 15.93
CA LYS A 10 -3.48 -51.47 16.71
C LYS A 10 -4.46 -52.41 16.01
N TRP A 11 -4.07 -53.06 14.92
CA TRP A 11 -4.99 -53.88 14.12
C TRP A 11 -5.61 -55.04 14.91
N HIS A 12 -4.79 -55.67 15.75
CA HIS A 12 -5.24 -56.76 16.63
C HIS A 12 -6.28 -56.30 17.67
N GLU A 13 -6.39 -55.00 17.98
CA GLU A 13 -7.39 -54.47 18.93
C GLU A 13 -8.81 -54.41 18.35
N ASN A 14 -8.98 -54.72 17.06
CA ASN A 14 -10.27 -54.71 16.38
C ASN A 14 -11.30 -55.57 17.13
N LYS A 15 -12.50 -55.01 17.34
CA LYS A 15 -13.62 -55.68 18.03
C LYS A 15 -14.03 -57.02 17.41
N LYS A 16 -13.61 -57.28 16.17
CA LYS A 16 -13.80 -58.55 15.44
C LYS A 16 -13.01 -59.73 16.00
N PHE A 17 -11.89 -59.48 16.70
CA PHE A 17 -11.10 -60.51 17.36
C PHE A 17 -11.61 -60.72 18.79
N THR A 18 -11.74 -61.98 19.19
CA THR A 18 -11.99 -62.40 20.58
C THR A 18 -10.78 -62.12 21.46
N LYS A 19 -10.96 -62.05 22.79
CA LYS A 19 -9.85 -61.79 23.73
C LYS A 19 -8.69 -62.80 23.59
N ALA A 20 -9.00 -64.06 23.29
CA ALA A 20 -8.00 -65.10 23.06
C ALA A 20 -7.23 -64.89 21.74
N GLU A 21 -7.94 -64.57 20.65
CA GLU A 21 -7.29 -64.25 19.36
C GLU A 21 -6.39 -63.01 19.47
N ARG A 22 -6.82 -61.97 20.21
CA ARG A 22 -5.98 -60.80 20.46
C ARG A 22 -4.71 -61.12 21.23
N TYR A 23 -4.77 -62.06 22.17
CA TYR A 23 -3.59 -62.49 22.93
C TYR A 23 -2.58 -63.24 22.06
N VAL A 24 -3.05 -64.06 21.11
CA VAL A 24 -2.18 -64.81 20.19
C VAL A 24 -1.60 -63.92 19.09
N ILE A 25 -2.41 -63.01 18.55
CA ILE A 25 -2.05 -62.18 17.40
C ILE A 25 -1.28 -60.92 17.84
N GLY A 26 -1.58 -60.39 19.03
CA GLY A 26 -1.04 -59.14 19.57
C GLY A 26 0.47 -58.99 19.48
N PRO A 27 1.29 -59.98 19.90
CA PRO A 27 2.75 -59.89 19.88
C PRO A 27 3.34 -59.56 18.50
N TYR A 28 2.70 -59.99 17.41
CA TYR A 28 3.16 -59.68 16.06
C TYR A 28 3.01 -58.20 15.72
N PHE A 29 2.04 -57.52 16.32
CA PHE A 29 1.82 -56.09 16.08
C PHE A 29 2.56 -55.19 17.09
N GLU A 30 3.34 -55.77 18.00
CA GLU A 30 4.25 -55.03 18.86
C GLU A 30 5.51 -54.61 18.10
N SER A 31 6.17 -53.56 18.58
CA SER A 31 7.20 -52.83 17.84
C SER A 31 8.39 -53.68 17.38
N GLY A 32 8.79 -54.73 18.10
CA GLY A 32 9.89 -55.60 17.65
C GLY A 32 9.53 -56.38 16.38
N ILE A 33 8.58 -57.30 16.50
CA ILE A 33 8.22 -58.23 15.41
C ILE A 33 7.61 -57.50 14.21
N LEU A 34 6.83 -56.44 14.44
CA LEU A 34 6.19 -55.67 13.37
C LEU A 34 7.20 -55.07 12.40
N PHE A 35 8.27 -54.46 12.91
CA PHE A 35 9.24 -53.77 12.06
C PHE A 35 10.34 -54.68 11.53
N GLU A 36 10.70 -55.73 12.26
CA GLU A 36 11.68 -56.72 11.80
C GLU A 36 11.15 -57.57 10.65
N GLN A 37 9.87 -57.97 10.69
CA GLN A 37 9.28 -58.86 9.69
C GLN A 37 8.48 -58.11 8.61
N GLY A 38 8.10 -56.86 8.89
CA GLY A 38 7.25 -56.04 8.03
C GLY A 38 7.90 -55.53 6.75
N ASN A 39 9.20 -55.18 6.79
CA ASN A 39 9.94 -54.57 5.67
C ASN A 39 9.13 -53.46 4.98
N PHE A 40 8.94 -52.33 5.65
CA PHE A 40 8.01 -51.27 5.22
C PHE A 40 8.72 -50.09 4.57
N ASP A 41 8.13 -49.55 3.50
CA ASP A 41 8.47 -48.22 3.01
C ASP A 41 7.65 -47.18 3.76
N LEU A 42 8.32 -46.31 4.53
CA LEU A 42 7.67 -45.27 5.31
C LEU A 42 7.49 -44.01 4.48
N TYR A 43 6.25 -43.58 4.37
CA TYR A 43 5.87 -42.31 3.77
C TYR A 43 5.36 -41.36 4.86
N PHE A 44 5.62 -40.08 4.69
CA PHE A 44 5.18 -39.03 5.60
C PHE A 44 4.38 -37.96 4.87
N GLU A 45 3.28 -37.55 5.50
CA GLU A 45 2.45 -36.43 5.10
C GLU A 45 1.96 -35.72 6.36
N ASN A 46 1.99 -34.39 6.37
CA ASN A 46 1.58 -33.61 7.53
C ASN A 46 0.07 -33.36 7.47
N PHE A 47 -0.71 -34.27 8.05
CA PHE A 47 -2.18 -34.18 8.07
C PHE A 47 -2.74 -33.08 8.99
N GLY A 48 -1.89 -32.23 9.59
CA GLY A 48 -2.32 -30.99 10.25
C GLY A 48 -2.97 -31.21 11.62
N GLY A 49 -2.15 -31.36 12.65
CA GLY A 49 -2.58 -31.22 14.04
C GLY A 49 -1.43 -31.48 15.03
N PRO A 50 -1.14 -30.58 15.99
CA PRO A 50 -0.09 -30.78 16.99
C PRO A 50 -0.45 -31.82 18.08
N SER A 51 -1.68 -32.36 18.07
CA SER A 51 -2.23 -33.21 19.12
C SER A 51 -2.58 -34.64 18.69
N GLU A 52 -2.32 -35.01 17.43
CA GLU A 52 -2.50 -36.38 16.94
C GLU A 52 -1.13 -36.91 16.53
N GLY A 53 -0.79 -38.13 16.97
CA GLY A 53 0.53 -38.72 16.78
C GLY A 53 0.99 -38.73 15.32
N PHE A 54 2.31 -38.78 15.11
CA PHE A 54 2.90 -38.93 13.79
C PHE A 54 2.46 -40.27 13.17
N ASP A 55 1.48 -40.22 12.27
CA ASP A 55 0.98 -41.38 11.55
C ASP A 55 1.78 -41.54 10.24
N TYR A 56 2.81 -42.37 10.27
CA TYR A 56 3.52 -42.80 9.04
C TYR A 56 2.58 -43.60 8.15
N LEU A 57 2.71 -43.46 6.84
CA LEU A 57 2.01 -44.24 5.83
C LEU A 57 2.91 -45.34 5.29
N ILE A 58 2.32 -46.47 4.93
CA ILE A 58 2.97 -47.58 4.23
C ILE A 58 2.13 -47.97 3.00
N PRO A 59 2.74 -48.56 1.96
CA PRO A 59 2.04 -49.18 0.85
C PRO A 59 1.02 -50.24 1.31
N LEU A 60 -0.19 -50.17 0.73
CA LEU A 60 -1.28 -51.13 1.02
C LEU A 60 -0.85 -52.59 0.80
N GLN A 61 -0.01 -52.84 -0.20
CA GLN A 61 0.46 -54.18 -0.52
C GLN A 61 1.39 -54.73 0.57
N GLN A 62 2.28 -53.92 1.14
CA GLN A 62 3.15 -54.34 2.24
C GLN A 62 2.34 -54.65 3.49
N ALA A 63 1.32 -53.83 3.80
CA ALA A 63 0.39 -54.13 4.89
C ALA A 63 -0.34 -55.48 4.69
N LYS A 64 -0.85 -55.75 3.48
CA LYS A 64 -1.53 -57.02 3.16
C LYS A 64 -0.60 -58.22 3.27
N ASN A 65 0.62 -58.10 2.74
CA ASN A 65 1.62 -59.17 2.81
C ASN A 65 1.94 -59.50 4.27
N TYR A 66 2.09 -58.48 5.12
CA TYR A 66 2.32 -58.65 6.54
C TYR A 66 1.16 -59.38 7.24
N LEU A 67 -0.09 -58.97 7.00
CA LEU A 67 -1.26 -59.64 7.58
C LEU A 67 -1.39 -61.10 7.13
N GLN A 68 -1.03 -61.41 5.87
CA GLN A 68 -1.00 -62.77 5.37
C GLN A 68 0.06 -63.63 6.05
N TRP A 69 1.24 -63.05 6.32
CA TRP A 69 2.31 -63.69 7.06
C TRP A 69 1.90 -63.96 8.53
N VAL A 70 1.31 -62.98 9.22
CA VAL A 70 0.76 -63.21 10.57
C VAL A 70 -0.29 -64.33 10.58
N ALA A 71 -1.12 -64.42 9.52
CA ALA A 71 -2.10 -65.49 9.40
C ALA A 71 -1.47 -66.89 9.20
N SER A 72 -0.30 -66.98 8.54
CA SER A 72 0.42 -68.25 8.41
C SER A 72 1.10 -68.65 9.72
N GLU A 73 1.67 -67.70 10.46
CA GLU A 73 2.36 -67.98 11.73
C GLU A 73 1.39 -68.38 12.84
N THR A 74 0.24 -67.70 12.92
CA THR A 74 -0.70 -67.89 14.02
C THR A 74 -1.79 -68.94 13.75
N GLY A 75 -1.92 -69.39 12.49
CA GLY A 75 -3.03 -70.23 12.05
C GLY A 75 -4.40 -69.51 12.04
N HIS A 76 -4.47 -68.24 12.44
CA HIS A 76 -5.70 -67.45 12.44
C HIS A 76 -5.92 -66.79 11.07
N HIS A 77 -6.81 -67.37 10.27
CA HIS A 77 -7.06 -66.90 8.91
C HIS A 77 -8.19 -65.87 8.82
N LYS A 78 -9.14 -65.98 9.75
CA LYS A 78 -10.35 -65.15 9.84
C LYS A 78 -9.93 -63.71 10.13
N TYR A 79 -10.30 -62.78 9.26
CA TYR A 79 -9.99 -61.34 9.34
C TYR A 79 -8.50 -60.94 9.15
N LEU A 80 -7.64 -61.84 8.66
CA LEU A 80 -6.25 -61.52 8.27
C LEU A 80 -5.95 -61.77 6.78
N LYS A 81 -6.42 -62.88 6.17
CA LYS A 81 -6.14 -63.18 4.74
C LYS A 81 -7.08 -62.50 3.72
N GLY A 82 -8.24 -62.00 4.17
CA GLY A 82 -9.29 -61.45 3.30
C GLY A 82 -9.78 -60.07 3.75
N VAL A 83 -8.88 -59.24 4.27
CA VAL A 83 -9.22 -57.88 4.68
C VAL A 83 -9.52 -57.03 3.46
N GLU A 84 -10.71 -56.42 3.42
CA GLU A 84 -11.07 -55.51 2.34
C GLU A 84 -10.23 -54.23 2.40
N ASP A 85 -9.82 -53.72 1.24
CA ASP A 85 -8.93 -52.55 1.10
C ASP A 85 -9.45 -51.34 1.87
N LYS A 86 -10.78 -51.12 1.86
CA LYS A 86 -11.44 -50.02 2.57
C LYS A 86 -11.23 -50.05 4.09
N GLN A 87 -10.85 -51.20 4.66
CA GLN A 87 -10.56 -51.36 6.08
C GLN A 87 -9.11 -51.01 6.43
N LEU A 88 -8.22 -50.96 5.44
CA LEU A 88 -6.81 -50.61 5.60
C LEU A 88 -6.51 -49.18 5.13
N ILE A 89 -7.29 -48.66 4.17
CA ILE A 89 -7.09 -47.32 3.59
C ILE A 89 -7.54 -46.21 4.54
N VAL A 90 -6.74 -45.14 4.61
CA VAL A 90 -7.10 -43.85 5.21
C VAL A 90 -7.36 -42.84 4.07
N ALA A 91 -8.34 -41.97 4.26
CA ALA A 91 -8.58 -40.88 3.33
C ALA A 91 -7.41 -39.87 3.40
N VAL A 92 -6.59 -39.85 2.35
CA VAL A 92 -5.56 -38.84 2.14
C VAL A 92 -6.21 -37.71 1.33
N PRO A 93 -6.07 -36.42 1.71
CA PRO A 93 -6.59 -35.30 0.93
C PRO A 93 -6.12 -35.37 -0.52
N GLN A 94 -6.96 -34.95 -1.47
CA GLN A 94 -6.64 -35.07 -2.91
C GLN A 94 -5.36 -34.33 -3.33
N ASN A 95 -4.93 -33.34 -2.55
CA ASN A 95 -3.74 -32.52 -2.81
C ASN A 95 -2.52 -32.89 -1.93
N ALA A 96 -2.61 -33.98 -1.16
CA ALA A 96 -1.48 -34.46 -0.38
C ALA A 96 -0.54 -35.29 -1.26
N GLU A 97 0.76 -35.08 -1.09
CA GLU A 97 1.84 -35.76 -1.81
C GLU A 97 2.76 -36.44 -0.78
N PRO A 98 2.38 -37.63 -0.27
CA PRO A 98 3.18 -38.33 0.74
C PRO A 98 4.61 -38.56 0.26
N ARG A 99 5.58 -38.09 1.04
CA ARG A 99 7.01 -38.21 0.72
C ARG A 99 7.57 -39.50 1.31
N LEU A 100 8.28 -40.29 0.50
CA LEU A 100 9.06 -41.43 0.99
C LEU A 100 10.18 -40.92 1.91
N LEU A 101 10.19 -41.40 3.16
CA LEU A 101 11.24 -41.16 4.13
C LEU A 101 12.35 -42.21 4.05
N GLY A 102 12.00 -43.46 3.75
CA GLY A 102 12.94 -44.57 3.60
C GLY A 102 12.27 -45.92 3.81
N SER A 103 13.02 -46.99 3.54
CA SER A 103 12.61 -48.37 3.84
C SER A 103 13.17 -48.80 5.19
N ILE A 104 12.36 -49.43 6.02
CA ILE A 104 12.75 -49.94 7.34
C ILE A 104 12.72 -51.46 7.38
N LYS A 105 13.71 -52.05 8.06
CA LYS A 105 13.85 -53.49 8.30
C LYS A 105 14.04 -53.84 9.77
N SER A 106 14.09 -52.83 10.65
CA SER A 106 14.26 -52.99 12.09
C SER A 106 13.55 -51.88 12.86
N LEU A 107 13.36 -52.11 14.16
CA LEU A 107 12.86 -51.10 15.07
C LEU A 107 13.81 -49.89 15.18
N GLU A 108 15.13 -50.13 15.17
CA GLU A 108 16.14 -49.06 15.24
C GLU A 108 16.08 -48.12 14.02
N GLU A 109 15.89 -48.67 12.81
CA GLU A 109 15.73 -47.88 11.59
C GLU A 109 14.44 -47.05 11.62
N TYR A 110 13.35 -47.59 12.16
CA TYR A 110 12.10 -46.85 12.38
C TYR A 110 12.29 -45.69 13.36
N GLU A 111 12.91 -45.94 14.52
CA GLU A 111 13.12 -44.92 15.56
C GLU A 111 14.05 -43.80 15.09
N ALA A 112 15.08 -44.14 14.29
CA ALA A 112 15.97 -43.16 13.68
C ALA A 112 15.22 -42.22 12.72
N ILE A 113 14.40 -42.80 11.82
CA ILE A 113 13.58 -42.02 10.87
C ILE A 113 12.51 -41.19 11.61
N ASP A 114 11.87 -41.74 12.64
CA ASP A 114 10.87 -41.02 13.44
C ASP A 114 11.48 -39.82 14.17
N THR A 115 12.61 -40.03 14.84
CA THR A 115 13.34 -38.98 15.55
C THR A 115 13.78 -37.86 14.60
N GLN A 116 14.39 -38.21 13.46
CA GLN A 116 14.84 -37.22 12.47
C GLN A 116 13.67 -36.42 11.88
N THR A 117 12.55 -37.09 11.58
CA THR A 117 11.35 -36.44 11.02
C THR A 117 10.73 -35.45 12.00
N ARG A 118 10.67 -35.81 13.30
CA ARG A 118 10.14 -34.95 14.36
C ARG A 118 11.00 -33.70 14.54
N THR A 119 12.32 -33.85 14.59
CA THR A 119 13.26 -32.72 14.71
C THR A 119 13.12 -31.77 13.53
N ASN A 120 13.15 -32.28 12.30
CA ASN A 120 13.00 -31.48 11.09
C ASN A 120 11.67 -30.71 11.05
N ASN A 121 10.56 -31.35 11.46
CA ASN A 121 9.25 -30.70 11.49
C ASN A 121 9.18 -29.60 12.58
N ALA A 122 9.76 -29.84 13.76
CA ALA A 122 9.84 -28.85 14.84
C ALA A 122 10.66 -27.62 14.41
N GLU A 123 11.83 -27.84 13.80
CA GLU A 123 12.66 -26.77 13.24
C GLU A 123 11.90 -25.98 12.17
N HIS A 124 11.21 -26.66 11.25
CA HIS A 124 10.43 -26.01 10.20
C HIS A 124 9.23 -25.19 10.76
N VAL A 125 8.58 -25.66 11.83
CA VAL A 125 7.52 -24.91 12.52
C VAL A 125 8.08 -23.65 13.19
N GLU A 126 9.21 -23.76 13.89
CA GLU A 126 9.87 -22.60 14.52
C GLU A 126 10.37 -21.60 13.48
N GLN A 127 10.96 -22.06 12.38
CA GLN A 127 11.34 -21.20 11.25
C GLN A 127 10.12 -20.46 10.66
N LYS A 128 8.97 -21.13 10.49
CA LYS A 128 7.72 -20.48 10.04
C LYS A 128 7.21 -19.44 11.04
N LYS A 129 7.27 -19.70 12.34
CA LYS A 129 6.90 -18.73 13.38
C LYS A 129 7.83 -17.51 13.35
N ALA A 130 9.13 -17.73 13.29
CA ALA A 130 10.14 -16.68 13.19
C ALA A 130 9.95 -15.83 11.92
N ALA A 131 9.69 -16.46 10.77
CA ALA A 131 9.41 -15.74 9.52
C ALA A 131 8.14 -14.86 9.63
N LYS A 132 7.06 -15.38 10.23
CA LYS A 132 5.83 -14.60 10.48
C LYS A 132 6.07 -13.44 11.45
N ALA A 133 6.90 -13.63 12.48
CA ALA A 133 7.26 -12.57 13.42
C ALA A 133 8.04 -11.44 12.72
N ARG A 134 9.07 -11.79 11.95
CA ARG A 134 9.85 -10.84 11.15
C ARG A 134 8.99 -10.09 10.13
N GLU A 135 8.03 -10.76 9.49
CA GLU A 135 7.11 -10.10 8.55
C GLU A 135 6.21 -9.07 9.26
N ARG A 136 5.71 -9.39 10.46
CA ARG A 136 4.91 -8.47 11.28
C ARG A 136 5.72 -7.26 11.72
N GLU A 137 6.96 -7.47 12.15
CA GLU A 137 7.89 -6.41 12.51
C GLU A 137 8.17 -5.48 11.33
N ARG A 138 8.54 -6.02 10.17
CA ARG A 138 8.73 -5.24 8.94
C ARG A 138 7.49 -4.43 8.55
N LYS A 139 6.29 -5.00 8.71
CA LYS A 139 5.02 -4.30 8.47
C LYS A 139 4.80 -3.14 9.44
N ARG A 140 5.16 -3.31 10.73
CA ARG A 140 5.10 -2.26 11.75
C ARG A 140 6.09 -1.13 11.46
N GLU A 141 7.34 -1.44 11.12
CA GLU A 141 8.37 -0.47 10.76
C GLU A 141 7.98 0.33 9.51
N LYS A 142 7.47 -0.34 8.47
CA LYS A 142 7.00 0.34 7.26
C LYS A 142 5.82 1.28 7.57
N LYS A 143 4.89 0.86 8.43
CA LYS A 143 3.77 1.70 8.88
C LYS A 143 4.28 2.92 9.67
N ALA A 144 5.21 2.71 10.59
CA ALA A 144 5.87 3.77 11.36
C ALA A 144 6.52 4.83 10.45
N LEU A 145 7.20 4.37 9.41
CA LEU A 145 7.86 5.26 8.45
C LEU A 145 6.85 6.05 7.61
N LEU A 146 5.75 5.41 7.17
CA LEU A 146 4.68 6.09 6.44
C LEU A 146 4.05 7.20 7.28
N ILE A 147 3.69 6.91 8.53
CA ILE A 147 3.11 7.92 9.43
C ILE A 147 4.06 9.11 9.59
N ARG A 148 5.37 8.85 9.78
CA ARG A 148 6.38 9.91 9.84
C ARG A 148 6.44 10.75 8.56
N SER A 149 6.40 10.11 7.39
CA SER A 149 6.39 10.83 6.11
C SER A 149 5.15 11.71 5.95
N TRP A 150 3.99 11.25 6.42
CA TRP A 150 2.74 12.00 6.33
C TRP A 150 2.76 13.23 7.26
N MET A 151 3.28 13.08 8.47
CA MET A 151 3.50 14.20 9.39
C MET A 151 4.48 15.23 8.81
N HIS A 152 5.52 14.77 8.13
CA HIS A 152 6.48 15.65 7.47
C HIS A 152 5.82 16.46 6.35
N SER A 153 4.89 15.88 5.58
CA SER A 153 4.11 16.65 4.60
C SER A 153 3.34 17.81 5.26
N VAL A 154 2.70 17.58 6.41
CA VAL A 154 2.00 18.66 7.15
C VAL A 154 2.98 19.74 7.59
N ARG A 155 4.13 19.35 8.17
CA ARG A 155 5.20 20.27 8.59
C ARG A 155 5.71 21.13 7.44
N ASN A 156 6.10 20.52 6.32
CA ASN A 156 6.70 21.22 5.18
C ASN A 156 5.74 22.22 4.56
N VAL A 157 4.46 21.84 4.44
CA VAL A 157 3.44 22.77 3.97
C VAL A 157 3.30 23.97 4.91
N ARG A 158 3.23 23.72 6.23
CA ARG A 158 3.15 24.80 7.23
C ARG A 158 4.32 25.77 7.10
N GLU A 159 5.53 25.26 6.95
CA GLU A 159 6.75 26.06 6.76
C GLU A 159 6.70 26.89 5.47
N HIS A 160 6.30 26.28 4.35
CA HIS A 160 6.17 26.97 3.06
C HIS A 160 5.03 27.99 3.02
N LEU A 161 3.98 27.80 3.82
CA LEU A 161 2.94 28.82 4.03
C LEU A 161 3.34 29.88 5.06
N GLY A 162 4.47 29.71 5.74
CA GLY A 162 4.93 30.61 6.79
C GLY A 162 4.11 30.51 8.08
N LEU A 163 3.36 29.42 8.28
CA LEU A 163 2.50 29.16 9.45
C LEU A 163 3.27 28.58 10.64
N GLY A 164 4.55 28.27 10.45
CA GLY A 164 5.39 27.67 11.48
C GLY A 164 6.25 26.51 11.01
N MET A 165 7.19 26.09 11.86
CA MET A 165 8.15 25.02 11.61
C MET A 165 7.73 23.67 12.21
N ASP A 166 6.72 23.64 13.10
CA ASP A 166 6.22 22.41 13.72
C ASP A 166 4.96 21.90 13.02
N ALA A 167 4.77 20.58 13.00
CA ALA A 167 3.52 19.97 12.53
C ALA A 167 2.36 20.22 13.52
N TYR A 168 2.67 20.48 14.79
CA TYR A 168 1.72 20.71 15.88
C TYR A 168 1.65 22.20 16.22
N PRO A 169 0.61 22.96 15.78
CA PRO A 169 0.54 24.40 15.99
C PRO A 169 0.64 24.84 17.45
N HIS A 170 0.14 24.02 18.38
CA HIS A 170 0.20 24.31 19.83
C HIS A 170 1.60 24.20 20.45
N LYS A 171 2.57 23.60 19.74
CA LYS A 171 3.98 23.54 20.16
C LYS A 171 4.83 24.66 19.59
N GLU A 172 4.26 25.44 18.68
CA GLU A 172 4.93 26.53 18.00
C GLU A 172 5.39 27.59 19.00
N ASN A 173 6.64 28.03 18.89
CA ASN A 173 7.10 29.20 19.63
C ASN A 173 6.78 30.46 18.83
N LEU A 174 5.72 31.17 19.22
CA LEU A 174 5.24 32.39 18.55
C LEU A 174 6.28 33.52 18.48
N ASN A 175 7.38 33.44 19.22
CA ASN A 175 8.48 34.42 19.17
C ASN A 175 9.54 34.10 18.10
N VAL A 176 9.48 32.93 17.47
CA VAL A 176 10.38 32.54 16.39
C VAL A 176 9.77 33.03 15.07
N LEU A 177 10.44 33.99 14.43
CA LEU A 177 10.05 34.45 13.11
C LEU A 177 10.37 33.36 12.07
N PRO A 178 9.56 33.24 11.00
CA PRO A 178 9.90 32.39 9.87
C PRO A 178 11.30 32.74 9.33
N ASP A 179 12.05 31.74 8.88
CA ASP A 179 13.37 31.98 8.28
C ASP A 179 13.21 32.96 7.10
N PRO A 180 13.88 34.14 7.14
CA PRO A 180 13.80 35.11 6.06
C PRO A 180 14.34 34.58 4.73
N ASN A 181 15.17 33.52 4.77
CA ASN A 181 15.72 32.85 3.59
C ASN A 181 14.96 31.57 3.20
N ARG A 182 13.80 31.31 3.82
CA ARG A 182 13.01 30.12 3.49
C ARG A 182 12.68 30.08 2.00
N VAL A 183 12.67 28.87 1.44
CA VAL A 183 12.25 28.68 0.05
C VAL A 183 10.75 29.01 -0.06
N LEU A 184 10.41 29.87 -1.00
CA LEU A 184 9.04 30.22 -1.36
C LEU A 184 8.63 29.46 -2.63
N PRO A 185 8.18 28.20 -2.55
CA PRO A 185 7.77 27.44 -3.72
C PRO A 185 6.48 28.00 -4.32
N VAL A 186 6.17 27.60 -5.55
CA VAL A 186 4.81 27.71 -6.06
C VAL A 186 4.13 26.35 -5.94
N PHE A 187 3.00 26.33 -5.25
CA PHE A 187 2.15 25.15 -5.19
C PHE A 187 1.29 25.08 -6.44
N ILE A 188 1.28 23.93 -7.11
CA ILE A 188 0.42 23.67 -8.26
C ILE A 188 -0.38 22.42 -7.99
N SER A 189 -1.69 22.55 -7.82
CA SER A 189 -2.57 21.40 -7.80
C SER A 189 -3.00 21.01 -9.20
N LEU A 190 -3.02 19.70 -9.44
CA LEU A 190 -3.45 19.07 -10.69
C LEU A 190 -4.51 18.03 -10.36
N ASP A 191 -5.59 18.04 -11.14
CA ASP A 191 -6.60 16.99 -11.17
C ASP A 191 -7.00 16.74 -12.63
N CYS A 192 -7.30 15.50 -12.98
CA CYS A 192 -7.67 15.16 -14.35
C CYS A 192 -8.89 14.22 -14.36
N GLU A 193 -9.84 14.53 -15.25
CA GLU A 193 -11.02 13.68 -15.46
C GLU A 193 -10.88 12.85 -16.74
N ALA A 194 -11.39 11.62 -16.68
CA ALA A 194 -11.44 10.71 -17.80
C ALA A 194 -12.86 10.23 -18.04
N TYR A 195 -13.12 9.78 -19.26
CA TYR A 195 -14.41 9.21 -19.60
C TYR A 195 -14.64 7.88 -18.86
N GLU A 196 -15.76 7.78 -18.14
CA GLU A 196 -16.07 6.65 -17.25
C GLU A 196 -16.14 5.29 -17.96
N LYS A 197 -16.43 5.27 -19.28
CA LYS A 197 -16.47 4.03 -20.09
C LYS A 197 -15.14 3.72 -20.77
N SER A 198 -14.16 4.63 -20.71
CA SER A 198 -12.82 4.42 -21.23
C SER A 198 -11.80 5.36 -20.57
N THR A 199 -11.03 4.82 -19.62
CA THR A 199 -9.94 5.54 -18.93
C THR A 199 -8.73 5.89 -19.80
N ASN A 200 -8.82 5.65 -21.12
CA ASN A 200 -7.85 6.09 -22.12
C ASN A 200 -8.28 7.39 -22.82
N ILE A 201 -9.43 7.96 -22.45
CA ILE A 201 -9.95 9.20 -23.00
C ILE A 201 -9.98 10.22 -21.86
N ILE A 202 -8.95 11.07 -21.81
CA ILE A 202 -8.91 12.21 -20.90
C ILE A 202 -9.85 13.31 -21.40
N THR A 203 -10.77 13.77 -20.57
CA THR A 203 -11.77 14.77 -20.94
C THR A 203 -11.38 16.16 -20.47
N GLU A 204 -10.76 16.27 -19.30
CA GLU A 204 -10.52 17.53 -18.61
C GLU A 204 -9.20 17.52 -17.84
N VAL A 205 -8.60 18.70 -17.69
CA VAL A 205 -7.44 18.94 -16.84
C VAL A 205 -7.70 20.20 -16.03
N GLY A 206 -7.63 20.09 -14.71
CA GLY A 206 -7.69 21.21 -13.79
C GLY A 206 -6.33 21.59 -13.27
N LEU A 207 -6.08 22.88 -13.14
CA LEU A 207 -4.92 23.42 -12.44
C LEU A 207 -5.34 24.47 -11.44
N ALA A 208 -4.73 24.45 -10.27
CA ALA A 208 -4.83 25.53 -9.28
C ALA A 208 -3.42 25.90 -8.79
N VAL A 209 -3.13 27.19 -8.69
CA VAL A 209 -1.79 27.71 -8.42
C VAL A 209 -1.84 28.63 -7.21
N LEU A 210 -0.96 28.39 -6.23
CA LEU A 210 -0.70 29.30 -5.13
C LEU A 210 0.79 29.65 -5.09
N ASP A 211 1.10 30.89 -5.46
CA ASP A 211 2.44 31.46 -5.32
C ASP A 211 2.66 31.92 -3.88
N THR A 212 3.48 31.19 -3.13
CA THR A 212 3.71 31.47 -1.70
C THR A 212 4.41 32.82 -1.46
N ALA A 213 5.06 33.42 -2.46
CA ALA A 213 5.60 34.78 -2.32
C ALA A 213 4.51 35.87 -2.28
N ARG A 214 3.28 35.55 -2.69
CA ARG A 214 2.16 36.50 -2.65
C ARG A 214 1.38 36.45 -1.34
N ILE A 215 1.69 35.49 -0.46
CA ILE A 215 1.05 35.38 0.85
C ILE A 215 1.49 36.57 1.71
N PRO A 216 0.55 37.39 2.23
CA PRO A 216 0.90 38.48 3.13
C PRO A 216 1.59 37.97 4.40
N PRO A 217 2.40 38.82 5.06
CA PRO A 217 2.90 38.53 6.40
C PRO A 217 1.79 38.09 7.37
N LEU A 218 2.12 37.17 8.29
CA LEU A 218 1.14 36.56 9.21
C LEU A 218 0.35 37.57 10.04
N ASP A 219 0.94 38.70 10.41
CA ASP A 219 0.31 39.77 11.18
C ASP A 219 -0.77 40.53 10.38
N GLN A 220 -0.79 40.39 9.06
CA GLN A 220 -1.80 40.95 8.15
C GLN A 220 -2.90 39.95 7.79
N LEU A 221 -2.72 38.66 8.12
CA LEU A 221 -3.72 37.63 7.93
C LEU A 221 -4.67 37.59 9.15
N PRO A 222 -5.91 37.10 8.97
CA PRO A 222 -6.78 36.78 10.10
C PRO A 222 -6.07 35.86 11.10
N LYS A 223 -6.37 36.01 12.38
CA LYS A 223 -5.73 35.21 13.44
C LYS A 223 -6.45 33.89 13.66
N GLU A 224 -7.75 33.89 13.38
CA GLU A 224 -8.68 32.79 13.56
C GLU A 224 -8.33 31.61 12.63
N SER A 225 -8.11 30.44 13.20
CA SER A 225 -8.14 29.17 12.48
C SER A 225 -9.50 28.50 12.62
N MET A 226 -9.91 27.69 11.65
CA MET A 226 -11.09 26.82 11.78
C MET A 226 -11.02 25.91 13.02
N ALA A 227 -9.81 25.51 13.44
CA ALA A 227 -9.60 24.68 14.63
C ALA A 227 -9.88 25.43 15.95
N ASP A 228 -9.80 26.78 15.93
CA ASP A 228 -9.97 27.64 17.10
C ASP A 228 -11.41 28.15 17.23
N LEU A 229 -12.24 27.97 16.20
CA LEU A 229 -13.62 28.44 16.20
C LEU A 229 -14.50 27.54 17.07
N ASP A 230 -15.09 28.14 18.11
CA ASP A 230 -16.20 27.53 18.83
C ASP A 230 -17.47 27.62 17.97
N LEU A 231 -17.68 26.59 17.16
CA LEU A 231 -18.81 26.49 16.22
C LEU A 231 -20.18 26.60 16.91
N GLU A 232 -20.27 26.35 18.22
CA GLU A 232 -21.52 26.47 18.97
C GLU A 232 -21.88 27.92 19.31
N SER A 233 -20.89 28.83 19.37
CA SER A 233 -21.09 30.25 19.68
C SER A 233 -21.09 31.18 18.46
N VAL A 234 -20.83 30.66 17.25
CA VAL A 234 -20.90 31.43 16.01
C VAL A 234 -22.35 31.82 15.71
N SER A 235 -22.64 33.11 15.69
CA SER A 235 -23.96 33.61 15.33
C SER A 235 -24.15 33.56 13.80
N TRP A 236 -25.24 32.93 13.35
CA TRP A 236 -25.54 32.76 11.91
C TRP A 236 -25.93 34.07 11.19
N ASP A 237 -26.18 35.14 11.94
CA ASP A 237 -26.59 36.46 11.44
C ASP A 237 -25.42 37.35 10.99
N GLY A 238 -24.20 37.06 11.44
CA GLY A 238 -22.97 37.82 11.11
C GLY A 238 -22.12 37.23 9.99
N GLY A 239 -22.46 36.03 9.51
CA GLY A 239 -21.63 35.24 8.60
C GLY A 239 -20.47 34.54 9.31
N PHE A 240 -19.91 33.51 8.68
CA PHE A 240 -18.74 32.82 9.23
C PHE A 240 -17.52 33.77 9.24
N PRO A 241 -16.73 33.80 10.34
CA PRO A 241 -15.53 34.61 10.39
C PRO A 241 -14.55 34.15 9.31
N ARG A 242 -13.93 35.12 8.63
CA ARG A 242 -12.91 34.84 7.61
C ARG A 242 -11.65 34.33 8.31
N THR A 243 -11.35 33.05 8.15
CA THR A 243 -10.18 32.41 8.77
C THR A 243 -8.89 32.70 8.02
N ARG A 244 -7.74 32.45 8.67
CA ARG A 244 -6.41 32.55 8.05
C ARG A 244 -6.31 31.69 6.79
N ALA A 245 -6.72 30.43 6.88
CA ALA A 245 -6.70 29.50 5.76
C ALA A 245 -7.55 29.99 4.58
N ALA A 246 -8.76 30.51 4.84
CA ALA A 246 -9.63 31.07 3.80
C ALA A 246 -8.97 32.26 3.10
N ALA A 247 -8.36 33.18 3.86
CA ALA A 247 -7.67 34.33 3.30
C ALA A 247 -6.49 33.95 2.39
N ILE A 248 -5.76 32.86 2.71
CA ILE A 248 -4.70 32.33 1.85
C ILE A 248 -5.31 31.63 0.63
N ALA A 249 -6.39 30.86 0.79
CA ALA A 249 -7.05 30.15 -0.31
C ALA A 249 -7.66 31.10 -1.37
N GLU A 250 -8.02 32.32 -0.98
CA GLU A 250 -8.46 33.36 -1.93
C GLU A 250 -7.36 33.82 -2.91
N LEU A 251 -6.09 33.52 -2.63
CA LEU A 251 -4.96 33.83 -3.52
C LEU A 251 -4.75 32.77 -4.62
N ILE A 252 -5.56 31.70 -4.62
CA ILE A 252 -5.45 30.61 -5.59
C ILE A 252 -5.91 31.10 -6.97
N GLU A 253 -5.06 30.93 -7.97
CA GLU A 253 -5.40 31.11 -9.38
C GLU A 253 -5.74 29.78 -10.03
N THR A 254 -6.84 29.70 -10.76
CA THR A 254 -7.35 28.43 -11.29
C THR A 254 -7.50 28.46 -12.80
N ARG A 255 -7.27 27.31 -13.45
CA ARG A 255 -7.59 27.06 -14.86
C ARG A 255 -8.28 25.73 -15.01
N HIS A 256 -9.22 25.67 -15.94
CA HIS A 256 -9.94 24.45 -16.27
C HIS A 256 -9.90 24.22 -17.78
N PHE A 257 -9.23 23.17 -18.20
CA PHE A 257 -9.10 22.82 -19.61
C PHE A 257 -10.02 21.67 -19.97
N ARG A 258 -10.80 21.82 -21.03
CA ARG A 258 -11.57 20.74 -21.65
C ARG A 258 -10.93 20.36 -22.97
N ILE A 259 -10.72 19.06 -23.19
CA ILE A 259 -10.09 18.57 -24.40
C ILE A 259 -11.07 18.69 -25.57
N SER A 260 -10.73 19.51 -26.57
CA SER A 260 -11.61 19.88 -27.69
C SER A 260 -12.14 18.68 -28.45
N GLU A 261 -11.28 17.68 -28.70
CA GLU A 261 -11.61 16.45 -29.41
C GLU A 261 -12.55 15.54 -28.60
N HIS A 262 -12.54 15.69 -27.27
CA HIS A 262 -13.26 14.81 -26.35
C HIS A 262 -14.47 15.47 -25.68
N LYS A 263 -14.83 16.69 -26.07
CA LYS A 263 -15.91 17.48 -25.44
C LYS A 263 -17.30 16.83 -25.41
N TYR A 264 -17.53 15.83 -26.27
CA TYR A 264 -18.79 15.09 -26.37
C TYR A 264 -18.84 13.85 -25.45
N TYR A 265 -17.70 13.43 -24.89
CA TYR A 265 -17.68 12.40 -23.87
C TYR A 265 -18.15 13.03 -22.55
N LYS A 266 -19.21 12.45 -21.99
CA LYS A 266 -19.90 12.95 -20.81
C LYS A 266 -20.05 11.79 -19.84
N ASN A 267 -19.70 12.04 -18.59
CA ASN A 267 -19.93 11.09 -17.52
C ASN A 267 -21.41 11.20 -17.07
N GLY A 268 -21.85 10.32 -16.17
CA GLY A 268 -23.16 10.40 -15.56
C GLY A 268 -23.79 9.06 -15.24
N ASP A 269 -23.29 7.96 -15.82
CA ASP A 269 -23.79 6.62 -15.53
C ASP A 269 -23.18 6.05 -14.23
N TYR A 270 -21.90 6.34 -13.97
CA TYR A 270 -21.14 5.83 -12.81
C TYR A 270 -20.49 6.94 -11.99
N VAL A 271 -20.03 8.00 -12.64
CA VAL A 271 -19.43 9.19 -12.01
C VAL A 271 -20.26 10.41 -12.36
N ALA A 272 -20.47 11.32 -11.42
CA ALA A 272 -21.22 12.54 -11.71
C ALA A 272 -20.48 13.39 -12.76
N ASP A 273 -21.22 14.13 -13.58
CA ASP A 273 -20.65 15.04 -14.56
C ASP A 273 -20.88 16.49 -14.12
N ALA A 274 -19.79 17.18 -13.77
CA ALA A 274 -19.77 18.61 -13.52
C ALA A 274 -18.88 19.36 -14.51
N SER A 275 -18.57 18.76 -15.66
CA SER A 275 -17.61 19.29 -16.66
C SER A 275 -17.91 20.71 -17.15
N GLU A 276 -19.18 21.12 -17.11
CA GLU A 276 -19.63 22.46 -17.54
C GLU A 276 -19.81 23.47 -16.38
N ARG A 277 -19.52 23.05 -15.15
CA ARG A 277 -19.77 23.82 -13.93
C ARG A 277 -18.48 24.21 -13.22
N PHE A 278 -17.60 24.90 -13.94
CA PHE A 278 -16.39 25.45 -13.33
C PHE A 278 -16.74 26.68 -12.48
N ASN A 279 -16.51 26.58 -11.18
CA ASN A 279 -16.92 27.60 -10.20
C ASN A 279 -15.97 28.80 -10.15
N PHE A 280 -14.72 28.62 -10.60
CA PHE A 280 -13.63 29.58 -10.41
C PHE A 280 -13.24 30.33 -11.71
N GLY A 281 -14.09 30.26 -12.74
CA GLY A 281 -13.87 31.00 -13.98
C GLY A 281 -14.59 30.41 -15.18
N THR A 282 -13.96 30.51 -16.34
CA THR A 282 -14.49 29.95 -17.60
C THR A 282 -13.61 28.79 -18.07
N SER A 283 -14.24 27.72 -18.55
CA SER A 283 -13.50 26.57 -19.08
C SER A 283 -12.86 26.90 -20.43
N GLU A 284 -11.61 26.51 -20.60
CA GLU A 284 -10.82 26.71 -21.80
C GLU A 284 -10.83 25.44 -22.67
N PHE A 285 -11.22 25.57 -23.94
CA PHE A 285 -11.16 24.45 -24.87
C PHE A 285 -9.80 24.42 -25.55
N VAL A 286 -9.06 23.33 -25.36
CA VAL A 286 -7.71 23.15 -25.88
C VAL A 286 -7.64 21.81 -26.60
N SER A 287 -6.98 21.76 -27.76
CA SER A 287 -6.78 20.49 -28.44
C SER A 287 -5.77 19.61 -27.69
N ILE A 288 -5.97 18.30 -27.72
CA ILE A 288 -5.03 17.36 -27.08
C ILE A 288 -3.59 17.56 -27.57
N LYS A 289 -3.40 17.89 -28.85
CA LYS A 289 -2.10 18.19 -29.46
C LYS A 289 -1.40 19.40 -28.81
N ASN A 290 -2.16 20.41 -28.41
CA ASN A 290 -1.62 21.63 -27.83
C ASN A 290 -1.46 21.56 -26.31
N MET A 291 -2.08 20.58 -25.65
CA MET A 291 -2.09 20.46 -24.20
C MET A 291 -0.69 20.36 -23.57
N PRO A 292 0.29 19.60 -24.11
CA PRO A 292 1.64 19.57 -23.56
C PRO A 292 2.31 20.95 -23.49
N ARG A 293 2.10 21.79 -24.50
CA ARG A 293 2.64 23.16 -24.53
C ARG A 293 1.97 24.02 -23.45
N VAL A 294 0.65 23.94 -23.34
CA VAL A 294 -0.12 24.71 -22.34
C VAL A 294 0.29 24.32 -20.92
N LEU A 295 0.45 23.03 -20.63
CA LEU A 295 0.97 22.57 -19.35
C LEU A 295 2.40 23.05 -19.12
N GLY A 296 3.29 22.91 -20.11
CA GLY A 296 4.66 23.41 -20.02
C GLY A 296 4.76 24.91 -19.73
N GLU A 297 3.81 25.72 -20.20
CA GLU A 297 3.69 27.14 -19.86
C GLU A 297 3.20 27.33 -18.41
N CYS A 298 2.22 26.55 -17.95
CA CYS A 298 1.69 26.64 -16.58
C CYS A 298 2.71 26.23 -15.50
N PHE A 299 3.60 25.29 -15.81
CA PHE A 299 4.65 24.84 -14.90
C PHE A 299 5.94 25.67 -14.98
N ARG A 300 6.04 26.61 -15.93
CA ARG A 300 7.20 27.49 -16.10
C ARG A 300 7.00 28.79 -15.34
N LEU A 301 7.22 28.73 -14.02
CA LEU A 301 7.06 29.88 -13.13
C LEU A 301 8.41 30.48 -12.77
N THR A 302 8.52 31.80 -12.89
CA THR A 302 9.74 32.58 -12.57
C THR A 302 9.43 33.68 -11.57
N ASP A 303 10.43 34.08 -10.77
CA ASP A 303 10.33 35.30 -9.99
C ASP A 303 10.47 36.57 -10.85
N GLU A 304 10.43 37.72 -10.17
CA GLU A 304 10.62 39.06 -10.73
C GLU A 304 11.96 39.24 -11.47
N ASN A 305 12.97 38.42 -11.17
CA ASN A 305 14.29 38.44 -11.81
C ASN A 305 14.41 37.41 -12.94
N GLY A 306 13.34 36.69 -13.26
CA GLY A 306 13.32 35.65 -14.30
C GLY A 306 13.93 34.31 -13.86
N VAL A 307 14.24 34.13 -12.57
CA VAL A 307 14.77 32.87 -12.04
C VAL A 307 13.63 31.89 -11.83
N ARG A 308 13.82 30.64 -12.27
CA ARG A 308 12.81 29.58 -12.13
C ARG A 308 12.53 29.30 -10.66
N ARG A 309 11.25 29.29 -10.28
CA ARG A 309 10.79 28.98 -8.93
C ARG A 309 10.67 27.48 -8.71
N LYS A 310 10.94 27.04 -7.48
CA LYS A 310 10.67 25.66 -7.05
C LYS A 310 9.17 25.39 -7.17
N VAL A 311 8.81 24.27 -7.79
CA VAL A 311 7.42 23.83 -7.93
C VAL A 311 7.17 22.65 -7.00
N ILE A 312 6.05 22.71 -6.28
CA ILE A 312 5.56 21.59 -5.49
C ILE A 312 4.17 21.22 -6.01
N VAL A 313 4.05 20.02 -6.55
CA VAL A 313 2.80 19.50 -7.11
C VAL A 313 1.93 18.95 -5.99
N ILE A 314 0.68 19.40 -5.94
CA ILE A 314 -0.31 19.02 -4.94
C ILE A 314 -1.40 18.19 -5.61
N GLY A 315 -1.83 17.11 -4.98
CA GLY A 315 -3.04 16.44 -5.45
C GLY A 315 -3.68 15.59 -4.37
N HIS A 316 -4.68 14.84 -4.78
CA HIS A 316 -5.46 13.96 -3.92
C HIS A 316 -5.42 12.56 -4.51
N ASP A 317 -4.43 11.75 -4.13
CA ASP A 317 -3.96 10.59 -4.90
C ASP A 317 -3.28 10.97 -6.24
N VAL A 318 -2.49 12.05 -6.18
CA VAL A 318 -1.87 12.79 -7.30
C VAL A 318 -1.06 11.94 -8.30
N LYS A 319 -0.58 10.78 -7.89
CA LYS A 319 0.21 9.90 -8.76
C LYS A 319 -0.61 9.48 -9.98
N GLN A 320 -1.90 9.20 -9.77
CA GLN A 320 -2.80 8.79 -10.84
C GLN A 320 -2.92 9.88 -11.90
N ASP A 321 -3.09 11.14 -11.49
CA ASP A 321 -3.20 12.29 -12.39
C ASP A 321 -1.92 12.52 -13.18
N ILE A 322 -0.76 12.50 -12.51
CA ILE A 322 0.54 12.69 -13.17
C ILE A 322 0.78 11.59 -14.23
N ASP A 323 0.51 10.34 -13.87
CA ASP A 323 0.64 9.21 -14.79
C ASP A 323 -0.33 9.32 -15.98
N MET A 324 -1.54 9.85 -15.75
CA MET A 324 -2.52 10.09 -16.79
C MET A 324 -2.11 11.21 -17.75
N VAL A 325 -1.60 12.33 -17.23
CA VAL A 325 -1.04 13.43 -18.04
C VAL A 325 0.11 12.92 -18.90
N LYS A 326 1.05 12.17 -18.32
CA LYS A 326 2.17 11.59 -19.08
C LYS A 326 1.69 10.69 -20.21
N ARG A 327 0.76 9.78 -19.92
CA ARG A 327 0.33 8.72 -20.85
C ARG A 327 -0.63 9.21 -21.93
N LEU A 328 -1.56 10.11 -21.60
CA LEU A 328 -2.65 10.53 -22.48
C LEU A 328 -2.42 11.90 -23.12
N ILE A 329 -1.73 12.82 -22.43
CA ILE A 329 -1.37 14.13 -22.97
C ILE A 329 0.03 14.10 -23.60
N GLY A 330 0.96 13.34 -23.03
CA GLY A 330 2.35 13.29 -23.48
C GLY A 330 3.23 14.37 -22.84
N TYR A 331 2.84 14.88 -21.66
CA TYR A 331 3.65 15.80 -20.87
C TYR A 331 4.14 15.11 -19.60
N ASP A 332 5.46 15.01 -19.42
CA ASP A 332 6.05 14.34 -18.27
C ASP A 332 6.41 15.35 -17.18
N ILE A 333 5.53 15.46 -16.17
CA ILE A 333 5.70 16.37 -15.03
C ILE A 333 6.96 16.01 -14.22
N TRP A 334 7.37 14.73 -14.22
CA TRP A 334 8.56 14.27 -13.51
C TRP A 334 9.87 14.86 -14.08
N ASN A 335 9.83 15.45 -15.28
CA ASN A 335 10.99 16.12 -15.88
C ASN A 335 11.22 17.53 -15.31
N ILE A 336 10.31 18.05 -14.47
CA ILE A 336 10.52 19.32 -13.80
C ILE A 336 11.63 19.15 -12.75
N LYS A 337 12.73 19.88 -12.95
CA LYS A 337 13.89 19.86 -12.05
C LYS A 337 13.48 20.27 -10.63
N ASP A 338 13.98 19.53 -9.63
CA ASP A 338 13.80 19.77 -8.20
C ASP A 338 12.32 19.85 -7.76
N MET A 339 11.42 19.20 -8.53
CA MET A 339 10.00 19.12 -8.24
C MET A 339 9.74 18.19 -7.06
N GLU A 340 8.85 18.61 -6.17
CA GLU A 340 8.34 17.79 -5.07
C GLU A 340 6.85 17.52 -5.25
N VAL A 341 6.36 16.46 -4.60
CA VAL A 341 4.95 16.08 -4.62
C VAL A 341 4.44 15.99 -3.20
N ILE A 342 3.27 16.60 -2.94
CA ILE A 342 2.55 16.48 -1.68
C ILE A 342 1.15 15.96 -1.98
N ASP A 343 0.79 14.86 -1.31
CA ASP A 343 -0.51 14.23 -1.45
C ASP A 343 -1.38 14.55 -0.23
N THR A 344 -2.49 15.24 -0.48
CA THR A 344 -3.45 15.65 0.54
C THR A 344 -4.10 14.47 1.25
N THR A 345 -4.19 13.29 0.61
CA THR A 345 -4.68 12.07 1.27
C THR A 345 -3.76 11.66 2.43
N ASN A 346 -2.45 11.89 2.31
CA ASN A 346 -1.47 11.57 3.34
C ASN A 346 -1.49 12.60 4.46
N MET A 347 -1.60 13.90 4.14
CA MET A 347 -1.80 14.95 5.15
C MET A 347 -3.04 14.68 5.99
N TYR A 348 -4.16 14.34 5.35
CA TYR A 348 -5.40 14.00 6.03
C TYR A 348 -5.23 12.83 7.00
N LYS A 349 -4.61 11.73 6.54
CA LYS A 349 -4.32 10.54 7.36
C LYS A 349 -3.48 10.87 8.60
N ALA A 350 -2.48 11.75 8.46
CA ALA A 350 -1.70 12.22 9.60
C ALA A 350 -2.57 12.98 10.61
N ILE A 351 -3.33 13.98 10.13
CA ILE A 351 -4.12 14.86 11.00
C ILE A 351 -5.22 14.09 11.74
N LYS A 352 -5.86 13.13 11.07
CA LYS A 352 -6.99 12.37 11.63
C LYS A 352 -6.58 11.07 12.32
N ASP A 353 -5.30 10.70 12.29
CA ASP A 353 -4.78 9.41 12.76
C ASP A 353 -5.55 8.22 12.12
N GLU A 354 -5.79 8.31 10.81
CA GLU A 354 -6.47 7.30 10.02
C GLU A 354 -5.52 6.67 8.99
N LEU A 355 -5.74 5.40 8.64
CA LEU A 355 -4.92 4.73 7.61
C LEU A 355 -5.59 4.72 6.23
N ASN A 356 -6.92 4.80 6.22
CA ASN A 356 -7.68 4.73 4.99
C ASN A 356 -7.76 6.12 4.36
N PRO A 357 -7.58 6.25 3.04
CA PRO A 357 -7.83 7.51 2.37
C PRO A 357 -9.32 7.85 2.44
N ARG A 358 -9.63 9.14 2.45
CA ARG A 358 -10.98 9.68 2.30
C ARG A 358 -11.04 10.45 1.00
N GLY A 359 -12.18 10.41 0.30
CA GLY A 359 -12.36 11.19 -0.92
C GLY A 359 -12.43 12.69 -0.62
N LEU A 360 -12.09 13.50 -1.63
CA LEU A 360 -11.95 14.94 -1.53
C LEU A 360 -13.17 15.61 -0.88
N GLY A 361 -14.39 15.27 -1.29
CA GLY A 361 -15.62 15.84 -0.72
C GLY A 361 -15.77 15.64 0.78
N THR A 362 -15.33 14.50 1.33
CA THR A 362 -15.31 14.25 2.78
C THR A 362 -14.29 15.15 3.47
N VAL A 363 -13.08 15.24 2.91
CA VAL A 363 -12.03 16.11 3.43
C VAL A 363 -12.51 17.57 3.47
N LEU A 364 -13.09 18.07 2.37
CA LEU A 364 -13.61 19.44 2.31
C LEU A 364 -14.64 19.70 3.42
N SER A 365 -15.62 18.82 3.57
CA SER A 365 -16.66 18.96 4.60
C SER A 365 -16.07 18.99 6.02
N GLU A 366 -15.07 18.16 6.31
CA GLU A 366 -14.45 18.12 7.65
C GLU A 366 -13.61 19.36 7.98
N PHE A 367 -13.08 20.04 6.96
CA PHE A 367 -12.31 21.27 7.12
C PHE A 367 -13.14 22.54 6.86
N GLY A 368 -14.48 22.40 6.83
CA GLY A 368 -15.41 23.52 6.71
C GLY A 368 -15.45 24.16 5.31
N ILE A 369 -15.03 23.44 4.27
CA ILE A 369 -15.03 23.92 2.89
C ILE A 369 -16.25 23.37 2.15
N ALA A 370 -17.03 24.26 1.55
CA ALA A 370 -18.16 23.86 0.71
C ALA A 370 -17.69 23.43 -0.70
N GLY A 371 -17.57 22.13 -0.92
CA GLY A 371 -17.16 21.52 -2.21
C GLY A 371 -18.31 21.39 -3.21
N TRP A 372 -18.64 22.46 -3.93
CA TRP A 372 -19.68 22.45 -4.96
C TRP A 372 -19.16 21.96 -6.30
N ASN A 373 -19.97 21.20 -7.05
CA ASN A 373 -19.63 20.76 -8.41
C ASN A 373 -18.28 19.99 -8.47
N LEU A 374 -18.07 19.05 -7.53
CA LEU A 374 -17.02 18.03 -7.65
C LEU A 374 -17.22 17.20 -8.93
N HIS A 375 -16.15 16.58 -9.43
CA HIS A 375 -16.06 16.00 -10.78
C HIS A 375 -16.03 17.03 -11.90
N ASN A 376 -15.42 18.17 -11.57
CA ASN A 376 -14.95 19.16 -12.53
C ASN A 376 -13.48 19.36 -12.18
N ALA A 377 -12.58 18.91 -13.05
CA ALA A 377 -11.16 18.85 -12.72
C ALA A 377 -10.60 20.20 -12.20
N GLY A 378 -11.08 21.32 -12.76
CA GLY A 378 -10.68 22.67 -12.30
C GLY A 378 -11.14 23.00 -10.89
N ASN A 379 -12.38 22.62 -10.53
CA ASN A 379 -12.88 22.75 -9.17
C ASN A 379 -12.12 21.82 -8.22
N ASP A 380 -11.89 20.57 -8.61
CA ASP A 380 -11.24 19.56 -7.77
C ASP A 380 -9.78 19.93 -7.47
N ALA A 381 -9.05 20.48 -8.45
CA ALA A 381 -7.71 21.05 -8.22
C ALA A 381 -7.76 22.25 -7.25
N ALA A 382 -8.73 23.17 -7.41
CA ALA A 382 -8.88 24.33 -6.53
C ALA A 382 -9.21 23.91 -5.10
N TYR A 383 -10.16 23.00 -4.94
CA TYR A 383 -10.57 22.46 -3.65
C TYR A 383 -9.48 21.63 -2.99
N THR A 384 -8.70 20.87 -3.76
CA THR A 384 -7.55 20.13 -3.24
C THR A 384 -6.50 21.07 -2.65
N LEU A 385 -6.20 22.17 -3.35
CA LEU A 385 -5.26 23.17 -2.86
C LEU A 385 -5.81 23.93 -1.63
N ALA A 386 -7.10 24.28 -1.63
CA ALA A 386 -7.76 24.85 -0.46
C ALA A 386 -7.75 23.90 0.75
N ALA A 387 -8.04 22.61 0.54
CA ALA A 387 -7.98 21.59 1.58
C ALA A 387 -6.57 21.45 2.16
N MET A 388 -5.54 21.48 1.31
CA MET A 388 -4.14 21.47 1.72
C MET A 388 -3.82 22.65 2.68
N ILE A 389 -4.26 23.86 2.34
CA ILE A 389 -4.06 25.06 3.15
C ILE A 389 -4.80 24.95 4.49
N HIS A 390 -6.06 24.52 4.48
CA HIS A 390 -6.85 24.35 5.70
C HIS A 390 -6.28 23.25 6.61
N MET A 391 -5.79 22.15 6.03
CA MET A 391 -5.10 21.09 6.77
C MET A 391 -3.79 21.58 7.40
N ALA A 392 -3.02 22.38 6.67
CA ALA A 392 -1.79 22.95 7.20
C ALA A 392 -2.07 23.94 8.33
N ASP A 393 -3.07 24.81 8.18
CA ASP A 393 -3.48 25.76 9.21
C ASP A 393 -3.97 25.06 10.48
N HIS A 394 -4.82 24.03 10.32
CA HIS A 394 -5.26 23.16 11.41
C HIS A 394 -4.10 22.41 12.08
N GLY A 395 -3.14 21.93 11.27
CA GLY A 395 -2.01 21.14 11.72
C GLY A 395 -2.40 19.83 12.41
N MET A 396 -1.43 19.19 13.05
CA MET A 396 -1.64 17.96 13.83
C MET A 396 -2.32 18.27 15.17
N PRO A 397 -3.35 17.52 15.57
CA PRO A 397 -3.99 17.70 16.87
C PRO A 397 -3.02 17.32 18.01
N PRO A 398 -3.22 17.85 19.22
CA PRO A 398 -2.46 17.40 20.38
C PRO A 398 -2.60 15.89 20.59
N PRO A 399 -1.54 15.18 21.04
CA PRO A 399 -1.64 13.77 21.35
C PRO A 399 -2.76 13.52 22.36
N LYS A 400 -3.59 12.50 22.13
CA LYS A 400 -4.64 12.12 23.09
C LYS A 400 -3.99 11.70 24.41
N THR A 401 -4.14 12.51 25.46
CA THR A 401 -3.81 12.14 26.84
C THR A 401 -4.83 11.11 27.30
N ASP A 402 -4.40 9.85 27.50
CA ASP A 402 -5.30 8.86 28.09
C ASP A 402 -5.48 9.19 29.57
N LYS A 403 -6.72 9.46 29.98
CA LYS A 403 -7.07 9.75 31.38
C LYS A 403 -7.02 8.53 32.31
N ASN A 404 -6.50 7.38 31.88
CA ASN A 404 -6.40 6.17 32.69
C ASN A 404 -5.02 5.49 32.48
N GLU A 405 -3.96 6.08 33.03
CA GLU A 405 -2.64 5.44 33.09
C GLU A 405 -2.42 4.78 34.46
N THR A 406 -3.03 3.60 34.63
CA THR A 406 -2.40 2.50 35.36
C THR A 406 -2.51 1.28 34.47
N ASP A 407 -1.52 1.07 33.60
CA ASP A 407 -1.09 -0.26 33.15
C ASP A 407 -0.04 -0.10 32.04
N GLU A 408 1.19 -0.52 32.32
CA GLU A 408 2.33 -0.64 31.39
C GLU A 408 2.00 -1.42 30.10
N PHE A 409 0.85 -2.10 30.05
CA PHE A 409 0.38 -2.86 28.90
C PHE A 409 -0.16 -1.96 27.77
N ALA A 410 -0.77 -0.81 28.08
CA ALA A 410 -1.28 0.13 27.08
C ALA A 410 -0.16 0.93 26.39
N ALA A 411 0.94 1.20 27.10
CA ALA A 411 2.14 1.82 26.56
C ALA A 411 2.82 0.95 25.47
N SER A 412 2.69 -0.37 25.55
CA SER A 412 3.21 -1.30 24.54
C SER A 412 2.41 -1.34 23.23
N LEU A 413 1.18 -0.81 23.24
CA LEU A 413 0.24 -0.80 22.11
C LEU A 413 0.16 0.57 21.41
N ARG A 414 0.71 1.62 22.02
CA ARG A 414 0.88 2.92 21.38
C ARG A 414 2.23 2.92 20.65
N PRO A 415 2.30 3.27 19.35
CA PRO A 415 3.57 3.62 18.77
C PRO A 415 4.08 4.82 19.58
N ASN A 416 5.19 4.64 20.27
CA ASN A 416 5.92 5.71 20.93
C ASN A 416 5.86 6.95 20.04
N VAL A 417 5.42 8.07 20.63
CA VAL A 417 5.53 9.42 20.08
C VAL A 417 6.92 9.49 19.45
N TYR A 418 6.97 9.46 18.11
CA TYR A 418 8.24 9.47 17.40
C TYR A 418 8.93 10.78 17.82
N PRO A 419 10.11 10.73 18.46
CA PRO A 419 10.89 11.94 18.61
C PRO A 419 11.16 12.51 17.21
N ALA A 420 11.16 13.84 17.09
CA ALA A 420 11.53 14.49 15.84
C ALA A 420 12.92 13.97 15.40
N PRO A 421 13.08 13.47 14.17
CA PRO A 421 14.37 12.94 13.72
C PRO A 421 15.37 14.07 13.47
N GLU A 422 16.65 13.75 13.69
CA GLU A 422 17.80 14.57 13.29
C GLU A 422 18.05 14.43 11.78
N ASP A 423 18.66 15.46 11.17
CA ASP A 423 18.75 15.64 9.71
C ASP A 423 19.40 14.45 8.96
N ASP A 424 20.26 13.68 9.62
CA ASP A 424 21.00 12.55 9.05
C ASP A 424 20.13 11.32 8.71
N ASP A 425 18.97 11.17 9.36
CA ASP A 425 18.03 10.08 9.06
C ASP A 425 17.31 10.29 7.71
N ILE A 426 17.33 11.51 7.16
CA ILE A 426 16.55 11.95 5.99
C ILE A 426 17.21 11.52 4.67
N GLU A 427 18.55 11.61 4.55
CA GLU A 427 19.27 11.18 3.33
C GLU A 427 19.18 9.67 3.09
N VAL A 428 19.20 8.89 4.18
CA VAL A 428 19.05 7.42 4.12
C VAL A 428 17.65 7.01 3.67
N LEU A 429 16.64 7.85 3.91
CA LEU A 429 15.25 7.62 3.53
C LEU A 429 14.97 7.98 2.07
N ALA A 430 15.55 9.06 1.55
CA ALA A 430 15.45 9.44 0.14
C ALA A 430 16.12 8.41 -0.79
N ALA A 431 17.17 7.73 -0.33
CA ALA A 431 17.89 6.72 -1.11
C ALA A 431 17.17 5.36 -1.20
N LYS A 432 16.19 5.07 -0.34
CA LYS A 432 15.48 3.77 -0.27
C LYS A 432 14.10 3.77 -0.95
N VAL A 433 13.59 4.93 -1.34
CA VAL A 433 12.45 5.05 -2.24
C VAL A 433 12.99 4.86 -3.66
N GLU A 434 12.51 3.83 -4.35
CA GLU A 434 12.93 3.36 -5.68
C GLU A 434 13.38 4.49 -6.63
N LYS A 435 14.70 4.68 -6.80
CA LYS A 435 15.24 5.38 -7.97
C LYS A 435 14.97 4.50 -9.19
N LEU A 436 13.91 4.82 -9.92
CA LEU A 436 13.61 4.22 -11.22
C LEU A 436 14.65 4.64 -12.28
N PRO A 437 14.88 3.82 -13.31
CA PRO A 437 16.11 3.80 -14.08
C PRO A 437 16.32 5.10 -14.86
N THR A 438 17.51 5.68 -14.68
CA THR A 438 18.05 6.76 -15.50
C THR A 438 18.29 6.25 -16.91
N GLY A 439 17.34 6.51 -17.80
CA GLY A 439 17.53 6.36 -19.22
C GLY A 439 16.36 6.99 -19.93
N TYR A 440 16.50 8.25 -20.35
CA TYR A 440 16.27 8.71 -21.72
C TYR A 440 16.46 10.23 -21.81
N VAL A 441 16.83 10.63 -23.02
CA VAL A 441 17.47 11.87 -23.43
C VAL A 441 16.53 13.07 -23.30
N ASP A 442 17.06 14.16 -22.75
CA ASP A 442 16.40 15.45 -22.62
C ASP A 442 15.98 15.99 -24.00
N PHE A 443 14.69 16.32 -24.14
CA PHE A 443 14.10 16.81 -25.39
C PHE A 443 14.57 18.23 -25.71
N GLU A 444 15.04 18.97 -24.71
CA GLU A 444 15.53 20.35 -24.84
C GLU A 444 16.98 20.36 -25.37
N ASP A 445 17.81 19.37 -25.01
CA ASP A 445 19.18 19.19 -25.55
C ASP A 445 19.20 18.87 -27.07
N MET A 446 18.14 18.26 -27.61
CA MET A 446 18.06 17.91 -29.03
C MET A 446 17.71 19.10 -29.94
N ILE A 447 17.08 20.14 -29.39
CA ILE A 447 16.71 21.37 -30.11
C ILE A 447 17.89 22.35 -30.10
N ASP A 448 18.52 22.53 -28.94
CA ASP A 448 19.68 23.43 -28.79
C ASP A 448 20.94 22.86 -29.46
N GLY A 449 21.07 21.53 -29.56
CA GLY A 449 22.14 20.84 -30.28
C GLY A 449 22.00 20.80 -31.82
N GLY A 450 20.99 21.45 -32.41
CA GLY A 450 20.86 21.62 -33.87
C GLY A 450 20.60 20.34 -34.68
N THR A 451 20.18 19.24 -34.04
CA THR A 451 19.98 17.95 -34.71
C THR A 451 18.59 17.83 -35.37
N VAL A 452 17.64 18.68 -34.99
CA VAL A 452 16.30 18.80 -35.60
C VAL A 452 16.05 20.26 -36.00
N LYS A 453 15.66 20.50 -37.26
CA LYS A 453 15.13 21.81 -37.69
C LYS A 453 13.60 21.76 -37.73
N PHE A 454 12.96 22.68 -37.03
CA PHE A 454 11.52 22.88 -37.06
C PHE A 454 11.19 23.96 -38.08
N ASP A 455 10.43 23.63 -39.13
CA ASP A 455 9.95 24.61 -40.10
C ASP A 455 8.60 25.18 -39.64
N LYS A 456 8.55 26.49 -39.39
CA LYS A 456 7.42 27.18 -38.75
C LYS A 456 6.16 27.26 -39.62
N GLN A 457 6.23 26.92 -40.91
CA GLN A 457 5.11 27.09 -41.84
C GLN A 457 4.24 25.86 -42.08
N GLU A 458 4.72 24.62 -41.85
CA GLU A 458 3.95 23.41 -42.19
C GLU A 458 3.74 22.42 -41.04
N GLY A 459 4.38 22.60 -39.88
CA GLY A 459 4.09 21.79 -38.69
C GLY A 459 4.45 20.30 -38.77
N ASP A 460 5.35 19.91 -39.69
CA ASP A 460 5.84 18.54 -39.86
C ASP A 460 7.32 18.39 -39.43
N VAL A 461 7.63 17.31 -38.72
CA VAL A 461 8.99 16.95 -38.27
C VAL A 461 9.59 15.93 -39.24
N LYS A 462 10.54 16.34 -40.09
CA LYS A 462 11.32 15.42 -40.93
C LYS A 462 12.55 14.91 -40.19
N LYS A 463 12.53 13.63 -39.78
CA LYS A 463 13.73 12.93 -39.29
C LYS A 463 14.72 12.72 -40.45
N ARG A 464 15.99 13.08 -40.26
CA ARG A 464 17.09 12.61 -41.12
C ARG A 464 17.31 11.13 -40.85
N ASN A 465 16.95 10.27 -41.80
CA ASN A 465 17.40 8.88 -41.79
C ASN A 465 18.92 8.88 -42.04
N ARG A 466 19.72 8.51 -41.03
CA ARG A 466 21.09 8.07 -41.23
C ARG A 466 21.03 6.67 -41.86
N ARG A 467 21.22 6.60 -43.17
CA ARG A 467 21.76 5.42 -43.85
C ARG A 467 23.03 5.84 -44.57
N ASN A 468 24.08 5.06 -44.30
CA ASN A 468 25.39 4.99 -44.96
C ASN A 468 26.28 6.23 -44.81
N ASP A 469 27.32 6.13 -43.97
CA ASP A 469 28.66 5.69 -44.40
C ASP A 469 29.43 5.08 -43.21
#